data_AF-A0A2J7RNB2-F1
#
_entry.id   AF-A0A2J7RNB2-F1
#
_cell.length_a   1.000
_cell.length_b   1.000
_cell.length_c   1.000
_cell.angle_alpha   90.00
_cell.angle_beta   90.00
_cell.angle_gamma   90.00
#
_symmetry.space_group_name_H-M   'P 1'
#
loop_
_entity.id
_entity.type
_entity.pdbx_description
1 polymer ?
#
loop_
_entity_poly.entity_id
_entity_poly.type
_entity_poly.pdbx_seq_one_letter_code
_entity_poly.pdbx_strand_id
1 'polypeptide(L)'
;MVLAIGSIHDLHYVHRDIKPDNVLLDANGHIRLADFGSCLKLFEDGTVQSNVAVGTPDYISPEILRAMEDGQGRYGPECDWWSLGVCMYEMLYGETPFYAESLVETYGKIMNHKNCFDFPSDPGYEVSQEAKDLMKSLICSSEYRLGQHGIEDFKNHAWFANLDWDGIRDSVAPYKPEVSSPTDTSNFDVDDTDIRTSDAVPPTANSAFTALHLPFVGFTFTQGSCMSDLGSIPLDQMSSSKFEEERLQQLEDENQRLLKNLTELKRLLQNQGGLSGVGEDGRRISPTSESGNELESQLKQQQPSDLKREITTVDGEGSQRVREMEKMIRLLKQEKEEAQKDKVDAQEKLKLQDKELKDALGQRKLAMAEYTEVTDRLSELRQQKQKLSRQVRDKEEELEVAMQKIDSLRHDIRKAEKLRRELEARVEEAMAETGKERKLRERSEEYCKQMEEETEKLRQRNLVAGADTSAANQSHASQEIVRLKGEVEKIEVQYNESLAQQQSRYNLELASLRDQLQEAESRRDALEREV
;
A
#
# COMPACT_ATOMS: atom_id res chain seq x y z
N MET A 1 16.82 -18.31 -5.82
CA MET A 1 15.51 -17.68 -6.08
C MET A 1 14.76 -18.37 -7.21
N VAL A 2 15.39 -18.64 -8.36
CA VAL A 2 14.80 -19.36 -9.50
C VAL A 2 13.97 -20.59 -9.09
N LEU A 3 14.54 -21.52 -8.31
CA LEU A 3 13.83 -22.72 -7.84
C LEU A 3 12.60 -22.41 -6.98
N ALA A 4 12.68 -21.39 -6.13
CA ALA A 4 11.57 -21.00 -5.26
C ALA A 4 10.42 -20.39 -6.08
N ILE A 5 10.72 -19.48 -7.02
CA ILE A 5 9.74 -18.89 -7.94
C ILE A 5 9.12 -20.00 -8.81
N GLY A 6 9.94 -20.87 -9.40
CA GLY A 6 9.47 -22.00 -10.19
C GLY A 6 8.49 -22.90 -9.42
N SER A 7 8.76 -23.18 -8.14
CA SER A 7 7.84 -23.99 -7.33
C SER A 7 6.47 -23.34 -7.10
N ILE A 8 6.36 -22.00 -7.13
CA ILE A 8 5.07 -21.29 -7.05
C ILE A 8 4.34 -21.41 -8.39
N HIS A 9 5.07 -21.26 -9.49
CA HIS A 9 4.52 -21.39 -10.83
C HIS A 9 4.00 -22.82 -11.09
N ASP A 10 4.70 -23.84 -10.59
CA ASP A 10 4.27 -25.25 -10.62
C ASP A 10 2.97 -25.49 -9.83
N LEU A 11 2.71 -24.70 -8.80
CA LEU A 11 1.43 -24.70 -8.06
C LEU A 11 0.34 -23.91 -8.79
N HIS A 12 0.61 -23.43 -10.00
CA HIS A 12 -0.25 -22.56 -10.81
C HIS A 12 -0.62 -21.25 -10.11
N TYR A 13 0.36 -20.61 -9.47
CA TYR A 13 0.24 -19.25 -8.92
C TYR A 13 1.29 -18.32 -9.51
N VAL A 14 1.01 -17.03 -9.50
CA VAL A 14 1.99 -15.95 -9.75
C VAL A 14 2.16 -15.16 -8.47
N HIS A 15 3.39 -14.85 -8.07
CA HIS A 15 3.69 -14.19 -6.79
C HIS A 15 3.34 -12.69 -6.82
N ARG A 16 3.76 -12.00 -7.88
CA ARG A 16 3.53 -10.56 -8.15
C ARG A 16 4.25 -9.56 -7.24
N ASP A 17 4.95 -10.02 -6.21
CA ASP A 17 5.74 -9.16 -5.31
C ASP A 17 7.12 -9.77 -4.97
N ILE A 18 7.87 -10.16 -6.01
CA ILE A 18 9.24 -10.67 -5.82
C ILE A 18 10.19 -9.49 -5.59
N LYS A 19 10.79 -9.43 -4.41
CA LYS A 19 11.75 -8.39 -3.97
C LYS A 19 12.62 -8.92 -2.83
N PRO A 20 13.76 -8.28 -2.49
CA PRO A 20 14.64 -8.72 -1.42
C PRO A 20 13.95 -8.88 -0.06
N ASP A 21 13.01 -8.00 0.30
CA ASP A 21 12.25 -8.05 1.56
C ASP A 21 11.50 -9.39 1.75
N ASN A 22 11.07 -10.00 0.64
CA ASN A 22 10.33 -11.25 0.62
C ASN A 22 11.25 -12.47 0.48
N VAL A 23 12.58 -12.30 0.43
CA VAL A 23 13.57 -13.38 0.39
C VAL A 23 14.23 -13.51 1.75
N LEU A 24 13.66 -14.38 2.59
CA LEU A 24 14.14 -14.61 3.95
C LEU A 24 15.28 -15.63 3.98
N LEU A 25 16.16 -15.53 4.97
CA LEU A 25 17.22 -16.52 5.22
C LEU A 25 16.82 -17.45 6.36
N ASP A 26 17.03 -18.75 6.18
CA ASP A 26 16.97 -19.71 7.28
C ASP A 26 18.26 -19.72 8.11
N ALA A 27 18.28 -20.49 9.21
CA ALA A 27 19.42 -20.56 10.13
C ALA A 27 20.72 -21.09 9.48
N ASN A 28 20.64 -21.73 8.30
CA ASN A 28 21.79 -22.20 7.54
C ASN A 28 22.20 -21.22 6.43
N GLY A 29 21.48 -20.11 6.28
CA GLY A 29 21.73 -19.11 5.23
C GLY A 29 21.05 -19.41 3.89
N HIS A 30 20.21 -20.46 3.82
CA HIS A 30 19.46 -20.77 2.61
C HIS A 30 18.18 -19.96 2.54
N ILE A 31 17.80 -19.58 1.33
CA ILE A 31 16.66 -18.69 1.12
C ILE A 31 15.31 -19.40 1.29
N ARG A 32 14.30 -18.64 1.69
CA ARG A 32 12.87 -18.97 1.62
C ARG A 32 12.11 -17.77 1.10
N LEU A 33 11.21 -18.01 0.16
CA LEU A 33 10.30 -16.97 -0.33
C LEU A 33 9.15 -16.81 0.66
N ALA A 34 8.76 -15.57 0.93
CA ALA A 34 7.74 -15.17 1.90
C ALA A 34 6.72 -14.20 1.27
N ASP A 35 5.69 -13.87 2.06
CA ASP A 35 4.58 -12.98 1.70
C ASP A 35 3.83 -13.32 0.41
N PHE A 36 3.03 -14.39 0.49
CA PHE A 36 2.14 -14.83 -0.58
C PHE A 36 0.83 -14.01 -0.66
N GLY A 37 0.71 -12.89 0.05
CA GLY A 37 -0.53 -12.09 0.13
C GLY A 37 -0.96 -11.49 -1.21
N SER A 38 -0.01 -11.31 -2.13
CA SER A 38 -0.24 -10.80 -3.49
C SER A 38 -0.48 -11.90 -4.52
N CYS A 39 -0.40 -13.18 -4.15
CA CYS A 39 -0.49 -14.28 -5.12
C CYS A 39 -1.86 -14.34 -5.82
N LEU A 40 -1.85 -14.66 -7.12
CA LEU A 40 -3.06 -15.00 -7.87
C LEU A 40 -2.94 -16.36 -8.54
N LYS A 41 -4.05 -17.11 -8.54
CA LYS A 41 -4.17 -18.39 -9.22
C LYS A 41 -4.24 -18.15 -10.73
N LEU A 42 -3.42 -18.87 -11.49
CA LEU A 42 -3.44 -18.86 -12.95
C LEU A 42 -4.71 -19.52 -13.49
N PHE A 43 -5.26 -18.95 -14.56
CA PHE A 43 -6.27 -19.59 -15.39
C PHE A 43 -5.65 -20.70 -16.26
N GLU A 44 -6.50 -21.48 -16.93
CA GLU A 44 -6.07 -22.55 -17.84
C GLU A 44 -5.20 -22.04 -19.00
N ASP A 45 -5.35 -20.76 -19.39
CA ASP A 45 -4.55 -20.11 -20.43
C ASP A 45 -3.17 -19.64 -19.94
N GLY A 46 -2.82 -19.89 -18.68
CA GLY A 46 -1.54 -19.48 -18.09
C GLY A 46 -1.46 -17.99 -17.76
N THR A 47 -2.60 -17.29 -17.67
CA THR A 47 -2.65 -15.88 -17.29
C THR A 47 -3.46 -15.64 -16.02
N VAL A 48 -3.31 -14.46 -15.42
CA VAL A 48 -4.18 -13.92 -14.35
C VAL A 48 -4.85 -12.65 -14.87
N GLN A 49 -6.00 -12.31 -14.30
CA GLN A 49 -6.69 -11.05 -14.60
C GLN A 49 -6.77 -10.19 -13.33
N SER A 50 -6.09 -9.04 -13.33
CA SER A 50 -6.10 -8.12 -12.21
C SER A 50 -5.90 -6.68 -12.68
N ASN A 51 -6.75 -5.78 -12.19
CA ASN A 51 -6.69 -4.34 -12.50
C ASN A 51 -6.07 -3.53 -11.34
N VAL A 52 -5.53 -4.19 -10.32
CA VAL A 52 -4.98 -3.54 -9.12
C VAL A 52 -3.46 -3.65 -9.16
N ALA A 53 -2.80 -2.49 -9.00
CA ALA A 53 -1.37 -2.43 -8.72
C ALA A 53 -1.06 -3.11 -7.40
N VAL A 54 -0.28 -4.18 -7.45
CA VAL A 54 0.36 -4.77 -6.28
C VAL A 54 1.85 -4.88 -6.57
N GLY A 55 2.65 -4.79 -5.51
CA GLY A 55 4.10 -4.86 -5.57
C GLY A 55 4.79 -3.55 -5.23
N THR A 56 6.09 -3.63 -4.92
CA THR A 56 6.94 -2.45 -4.73
C THR A 56 7.29 -1.81 -6.10
N PRO A 57 7.14 -0.48 -6.26
CA PRO A 57 7.26 0.20 -7.56
C PRO A 57 8.52 -0.09 -8.39
N ASP A 58 9.68 -0.31 -7.77
CA ASP A 58 10.93 -0.58 -8.49
C ASP A 58 11.00 -1.96 -9.17
N TYR A 59 10.21 -2.93 -8.68
CA TYR A 59 10.28 -4.33 -9.11
C TYR A 59 9.12 -4.71 -10.03
N ILE A 60 8.16 -3.81 -10.23
CA ILE A 60 6.98 -4.05 -11.06
C ILE A 60 7.36 -4.19 -12.53
N SER A 61 6.70 -5.12 -13.24
CA SER A 61 6.96 -5.35 -14.65
C SER A 61 6.09 -4.49 -15.57
N PRO A 62 6.51 -4.24 -16.82
CA PRO A 62 5.75 -3.43 -17.77
C PRO A 62 4.34 -3.98 -18.05
N GLU A 63 4.17 -5.30 -18.07
CA GLU A 63 2.87 -5.93 -18.29
C GLU A 63 1.89 -5.75 -17.13
N ILE A 64 2.36 -5.70 -15.87
CA ILE A 64 1.50 -5.36 -14.73
C ILE A 64 1.06 -3.89 -14.83
N LEU A 65 1.96 -2.97 -15.21
CA LEU A 65 1.61 -1.55 -15.41
C LEU A 65 0.60 -1.36 -16.55
N ARG A 66 0.80 -2.01 -17.71
CA ARG A 66 -0.14 -1.96 -18.85
C ARG A 66 -1.51 -2.53 -18.52
N ALA A 67 -1.53 -3.61 -17.73
CA ALA A 67 -2.77 -4.24 -17.28
C ALA A 67 -3.67 -3.27 -16.49
N MET A 68 -3.09 -2.26 -15.82
CA MET A 68 -3.83 -1.20 -15.14
C MET A 68 -4.40 -0.15 -16.09
N GLU A 69 -3.64 0.23 -17.13
CA GLU A 69 -4.02 1.30 -18.07
C GLU A 69 -5.11 0.86 -19.05
N ASP A 70 -4.97 -0.33 -19.65
CA ASP A 70 -5.80 -0.77 -20.77
C ASP A 70 -7.12 -1.46 -20.32
N GLY A 71 -7.28 -1.72 -19.02
CA GLY A 71 -8.44 -2.43 -18.45
C GLY A 71 -8.60 -3.88 -18.89
N GLN A 72 -7.72 -4.38 -19.75
CA GLN A 72 -7.67 -5.77 -20.23
C GLN A 72 -6.86 -6.68 -19.29
N GLY A 73 -6.10 -6.12 -18.33
CA GLY A 73 -5.78 -6.75 -17.04
C GLY A 73 -4.97 -8.05 -17.03
N ARG A 74 -4.45 -8.52 -18.17
CA ARG A 74 -3.93 -9.89 -18.34
C ARG A 74 -2.40 -9.93 -18.42
N TYR A 75 -1.80 -10.77 -17.58
CA TYR A 75 -0.38 -11.11 -17.56
C TYR A 75 -0.19 -12.48 -16.92
N GLY A 76 0.97 -13.09 -17.08
CA GLY A 76 1.28 -14.42 -16.56
C GLY A 76 2.47 -14.44 -15.60
N PRO A 77 3.10 -15.62 -15.42
CA PRO A 77 4.26 -15.82 -14.54
C PRO A 77 5.51 -15.02 -14.93
N GLU A 78 5.56 -14.50 -16.15
CA GLU A 78 6.70 -13.73 -16.67
C GLU A 78 7.02 -12.49 -15.83
N CYS A 79 6.05 -11.93 -15.11
CA CYS A 79 6.27 -10.76 -14.27
C CYS A 79 7.20 -11.06 -13.09
N ASP A 80 7.12 -12.25 -12.50
CA ASP A 80 8.02 -12.66 -11.42
C ASP A 80 9.47 -12.79 -11.91
N TRP A 81 9.66 -13.21 -13.17
CA TRP A 81 10.99 -13.29 -13.79
C TRP A 81 11.60 -11.92 -14.10
N TRP A 82 10.77 -10.93 -14.44
CA TRP A 82 11.22 -9.54 -14.52
C TRP A 82 11.74 -9.05 -13.17
N SER A 83 10.94 -9.23 -12.12
CA SER A 83 11.30 -8.83 -10.76
C SER A 83 12.57 -9.54 -10.26
N LEU A 84 12.78 -10.81 -10.64
CA LEU A 84 14.05 -11.51 -10.41
C LEU A 84 15.24 -10.81 -11.09
N GLY A 85 15.06 -10.34 -12.32
CA GLY A 85 16.06 -9.55 -13.05
C GLY A 85 16.40 -8.25 -12.32
N VAL A 86 15.39 -7.54 -11.83
CA VAL A 86 15.55 -6.32 -11.01
C VAL A 86 16.32 -6.63 -9.73
N CYS A 87 15.95 -7.69 -8.99
CA CYS A 87 16.67 -8.13 -7.78
C CYS A 87 18.14 -8.45 -8.09
N MET A 88 18.40 -9.13 -9.22
CA MET A 88 19.77 -9.45 -9.63
C MET A 88 20.60 -8.20 -9.94
N TYR A 89 19.99 -7.20 -10.58
CA TYR A 89 20.63 -5.92 -10.83
C TYR A 89 20.99 -5.23 -9.52
N GLU A 90 20.05 -5.11 -8.60
CA GLU A 90 20.27 -4.48 -7.29
C GLU A 90 21.34 -5.20 -6.47
N MET A 91 21.36 -6.54 -6.45
CA MET A 91 22.42 -7.30 -5.76
C MET A 91 23.82 -7.03 -6.31
N LEU A 92 23.96 -6.71 -7.60
CA LEU A 92 25.25 -6.52 -8.27
C LEU A 92 25.69 -5.06 -8.38
N TYR A 93 24.74 -4.12 -8.38
CA TYR A 93 25.00 -2.68 -8.55
C TYR A 93 24.63 -1.84 -7.32
N GLY A 94 23.92 -2.39 -6.34
CA GLY A 94 23.53 -1.71 -5.10
C GLY A 94 22.36 -0.73 -5.21
N GLU A 95 21.80 -0.55 -6.40
CA GLU A 95 20.64 0.32 -6.69
C GLU A 95 19.69 -0.37 -7.66
N THR A 96 18.43 0.06 -7.74
CA THR A 96 17.46 -0.49 -8.71
C THR A 96 17.69 0.11 -10.12
N PRO A 97 17.46 -0.65 -11.20
CA PRO A 97 17.76 -0.22 -12.57
C PRO A 97 16.89 0.94 -13.08
N PHE A 98 15.72 1.16 -12.46
CA PHE A 98 14.77 2.18 -12.86
C PHE A 98 14.52 3.23 -11.77
N TYR A 99 15.42 3.32 -10.78
CA TYR A 99 15.32 4.28 -9.70
C TYR A 99 15.05 5.70 -10.22
N ALA A 100 14.11 6.41 -9.60
CA ALA A 100 13.79 7.81 -9.85
C ALA A 100 13.21 8.45 -8.58
N GLU A 101 13.20 9.77 -8.52
CA GLU A 101 12.67 10.51 -7.36
C GLU A 101 11.14 10.46 -7.25
N SER A 102 10.44 10.13 -8.35
CA SER A 102 8.98 10.03 -8.37
C SER A 102 8.50 8.73 -8.99
N LEU A 103 7.39 8.21 -8.47
CA LEU A 103 6.74 6.99 -8.98
C LEU A 103 6.39 7.08 -10.47
N VAL A 104 5.96 8.25 -10.92
CA VAL A 104 5.60 8.51 -12.33
C VAL A 104 6.83 8.37 -13.22
N GLU A 105 8.00 8.86 -12.78
CA GLU A 105 9.25 8.68 -13.51
C GLU A 105 9.73 7.23 -13.51
N THR A 106 9.66 6.53 -12.36
CA THR A 106 9.98 5.11 -12.26
C THR A 106 9.13 4.28 -13.23
N TYR A 107 7.81 4.49 -13.23
CA TYR A 107 6.90 3.82 -14.17
C TYR A 107 7.18 4.19 -15.62
N GLY A 108 7.47 5.47 -15.91
CA GLY A 108 7.87 5.92 -17.24
C GLY A 108 9.14 5.21 -17.74
N LYS A 109 10.15 5.05 -16.88
CA LYS A 109 11.39 4.31 -17.20
C LYS A 109 11.13 2.83 -17.43
N ILE A 110 10.30 2.19 -16.61
CA ILE A 110 9.90 0.77 -16.78
C ILE A 110 9.16 0.56 -18.10
N MET A 111 8.18 1.41 -18.42
CA MET A 111 7.43 1.32 -19.67
C MET A 111 8.30 1.56 -20.92
N ASN A 112 9.33 2.40 -20.78
CA ASN A 112 10.32 2.68 -21.81
C ASN A 112 11.64 1.89 -21.60
N HIS A 113 11.59 0.73 -20.96
CA HIS A 113 12.80 -0.01 -20.55
C HIS A 113 13.79 -0.27 -21.69
N LYS A 114 13.32 -0.43 -22.94
CA LYS A 114 14.18 -0.63 -24.12
C LYS A 114 15.20 0.50 -24.33
N ASN A 115 14.87 1.72 -23.90
CA ASN A 115 15.71 2.91 -24.03
C ASN A 115 16.28 3.38 -22.69
N CYS A 116 15.67 2.98 -21.57
CA CYS A 116 16.05 3.45 -20.23
C CYS A 116 16.88 2.44 -19.43
N PHE A 117 16.86 1.14 -19.79
CA PHE A 117 17.68 0.13 -19.14
C PHE A 117 19.09 0.12 -19.73
N ASP A 118 20.08 0.45 -18.90
CA ASP A 118 21.49 0.32 -19.24
C ASP A 118 22.30 -0.02 -17.99
N PHE A 119 23.54 -0.48 -18.19
CA PHE A 119 24.46 -0.77 -17.10
C PHE A 119 25.36 0.44 -16.84
N PRO A 120 25.61 0.80 -15.56
CA PRO A 120 26.60 1.81 -15.21
C PRO A 120 27.95 1.52 -15.86
N SER A 121 28.56 2.54 -16.47
CA SER A 121 29.89 2.45 -17.10
C SER A 121 31.03 2.73 -16.12
N ASP A 122 30.72 2.92 -14.84
CA ASP A 122 31.72 3.21 -13.80
C ASP A 122 32.68 2.01 -13.63
N PRO A 123 34.01 2.23 -13.66
CA PRO A 123 35.00 1.19 -13.39
C PRO A 123 34.86 0.51 -12.03
N GLY A 124 34.12 1.09 -11.08
CA GLY A 124 33.86 0.52 -9.75
C GLY A 124 33.01 -0.75 -9.73
N TYR A 125 32.30 -1.07 -10.82
CA TYR A 125 31.46 -2.28 -10.91
C TYR A 125 32.13 -3.41 -11.69
N GLU A 126 32.56 -4.46 -10.97
CA GLU A 126 33.11 -5.69 -11.58
C GLU A 126 32.01 -6.74 -11.80
N VAL A 127 31.20 -6.56 -12.85
CA VAL A 127 30.12 -7.48 -13.22
C VAL A 127 30.44 -8.23 -14.51
N SER A 128 30.33 -9.58 -14.49
CA SER A 128 30.67 -10.42 -15.65
C SER A 128 29.71 -10.23 -16.82
N GLN A 129 30.13 -10.64 -18.03
CA GLN A 129 29.27 -10.56 -19.22
C GLN A 129 28.09 -11.52 -19.13
N GLU A 130 28.27 -12.69 -18.53
CA GLU A 130 27.22 -13.69 -18.32
C GLU A 130 26.14 -13.18 -17.36
N ALA A 131 26.52 -12.40 -16.34
CA ALA A 131 25.56 -11.75 -15.45
C ALA A 131 24.77 -10.66 -16.19
N LYS A 132 25.44 -9.82 -16.99
CA LYS A 132 24.81 -8.79 -17.82
C LYS A 132 23.86 -9.41 -18.85
N ASP A 133 24.24 -10.53 -19.45
CA ASP A 133 23.41 -11.29 -20.40
C ASP A 133 22.14 -11.83 -19.73
N LEU A 134 22.26 -12.44 -18.53
CA LEU A 134 21.11 -12.91 -17.79
C LEU A 134 20.16 -11.77 -17.42
N MET A 135 20.70 -10.65 -16.91
CA MET A 135 19.89 -9.48 -16.59
C MET A 135 19.19 -8.91 -17.82
N LYS A 136 19.85 -8.84 -18.99
CA LYS A 136 19.20 -8.42 -20.25
C LYS A 136 18.11 -9.40 -20.69
N SER A 137 18.30 -10.70 -20.46
CA SER A 137 17.32 -11.74 -20.77
C SER A 137 16.12 -11.76 -19.81
N LEU A 138 16.21 -11.11 -18.65
CA LEU A 138 15.12 -10.96 -17.68
C LEU A 138 14.44 -9.58 -17.76
N ILE A 139 15.22 -8.50 -17.82
CA ILE A 139 14.76 -7.11 -17.91
C ILE A 139 14.55 -6.75 -19.39
N CYS A 140 13.65 -7.49 -20.04
CA CYS A 140 13.24 -7.28 -21.42
C CYS A 140 11.74 -7.47 -21.61
N SER A 141 11.26 -7.31 -22.84
CA SER A 141 9.85 -7.54 -23.18
C SER A 141 9.49 -9.01 -22.95
N SER A 142 8.29 -9.27 -22.42
CA SER A 142 7.82 -10.61 -22.04
C SER A 142 7.99 -11.68 -23.13
N GLU A 143 7.79 -11.31 -24.40
CA GLU A 143 7.97 -12.16 -25.58
C GLU A 143 9.37 -12.81 -25.70
N TYR A 144 10.41 -12.16 -25.19
CA TYR A 144 11.80 -12.62 -25.26
C TYR A 144 12.35 -12.99 -23.88
N ARG A 145 11.54 -12.84 -22.83
CA ARG A 145 11.99 -13.00 -21.46
C ARG A 145 12.24 -14.47 -21.15
N LEU A 146 13.34 -14.72 -20.44
CA LEU A 146 13.73 -16.04 -19.96
C LEU A 146 12.71 -16.57 -18.93
N GLY A 147 12.42 -17.87 -18.96
CA GLY A 147 11.47 -18.52 -18.05
C GLY A 147 10.15 -18.95 -18.70
N GLN A 148 10.03 -18.81 -20.03
CA GLN A 148 8.88 -19.31 -20.80
C GLN A 148 8.80 -20.84 -20.81
N HIS A 149 9.94 -21.53 -20.75
CA HIS A 149 10.00 -22.98 -20.59
C HIS A 149 10.28 -23.37 -19.12
N GLY A 150 9.84 -22.52 -18.19
CA GLY A 150 10.07 -22.70 -16.76
C GLY A 150 11.53 -22.57 -16.37
N ILE A 151 11.94 -23.31 -15.35
CA ILE A 151 13.29 -23.17 -14.76
C ILE A 151 14.42 -23.71 -15.66
N GLU A 152 14.10 -24.52 -16.67
CA GLU A 152 15.10 -25.14 -17.56
C GLU A 152 15.87 -24.10 -18.39
N ASP A 153 15.22 -23.00 -18.76
CA ASP A 153 15.88 -21.88 -19.43
C ASP A 153 17.06 -21.34 -18.57
N PHE A 154 16.87 -21.29 -17.24
CA PHE A 154 17.89 -20.80 -16.31
C PHE A 154 19.01 -21.81 -16.09
N LYS A 155 18.67 -23.10 -15.98
CA LYS A 155 19.67 -24.16 -15.80
C LYS A 155 20.69 -24.21 -16.94
N ASN A 156 20.25 -23.88 -18.15
CA ASN A 156 21.07 -23.85 -19.36
C ASN A 156 21.82 -22.53 -19.58
N HIS A 157 21.60 -21.51 -18.75
CA HIS A 157 22.22 -20.20 -18.92
C HIS A 157 23.68 -20.19 -18.42
N ALA A 158 24.58 -19.55 -19.18
CA ALA A 158 26.03 -19.58 -18.91
C ALA A 158 26.42 -19.05 -17.52
N TRP A 159 25.65 -18.09 -16.98
CA TRP A 159 25.82 -17.57 -15.61
C TRP A 159 25.76 -18.68 -14.53
N PHE A 160 25.00 -19.74 -14.77
CA PHE A 160 24.82 -20.85 -13.82
C PHE A 160 25.58 -22.13 -14.22
N ALA A 161 26.52 -22.06 -15.17
CA ALA A 161 27.16 -23.24 -15.77
C ALA A 161 27.83 -24.21 -14.78
N ASN A 162 28.27 -23.73 -13.61
CA ASN A 162 28.95 -24.54 -12.60
C ASN A 162 28.09 -24.79 -11.34
N LEU A 163 26.80 -24.49 -11.40
CA LEU A 163 25.89 -24.64 -10.26
C LEU A 163 25.27 -26.04 -10.26
N ASP A 164 25.44 -26.77 -9.15
CA ASP A 164 24.69 -27.99 -8.88
C ASP A 164 23.28 -27.63 -8.41
N TRP A 165 22.31 -27.70 -9.32
CA TRP A 165 20.91 -27.34 -9.05
C TRP A 165 20.20 -28.31 -8.10
N ASP A 166 20.53 -29.61 -8.18
CA ASP A 166 19.85 -30.64 -7.39
C ASP A 166 20.39 -30.67 -5.95
N GLY A 167 21.70 -30.47 -5.78
CA GLY A 167 22.38 -30.43 -4.48
C GLY A 167 22.43 -29.05 -3.80
N ILE A 168 21.92 -27.99 -4.43
CA ILE A 168 22.14 -26.60 -3.95
C ILE A 168 21.66 -26.39 -2.50
N ARG A 169 20.55 -27.03 -2.11
CA ARG A 169 19.96 -26.87 -0.78
C ARG A 169 20.76 -27.56 0.32
N ASP A 170 21.50 -28.61 -0.04
CA ASP A 170 22.36 -29.35 0.89
C ASP A 170 23.80 -28.77 0.93
N SER A 171 24.12 -27.86 0.01
CA SER A 171 25.39 -27.15 -0.03
C SER A 171 25.53 -26.12 1.11
N VAL A 172 26.76 -25.64 1.35
CA VAL A 172 27.03 -24.60 2.34
C VAL A 172 26.69 -23.23 1.73
N ALA A 173 25.77 -22.50 2.35
CA ALA A 173 25.42 -21.14 1.93
C ALA A 173 26.61 -20.18 2.13
N PRO A 174 26.77 -19.17 1.26
CA PRO A 174 27.90 -18.23 1.32
C PRO A 174 27.85 -17.29 2.53
N TYR A 175 26.67 -17.05 3.09
CA TYR A 175 26.46 -16.26 4.30
C TYR A 175 25.57 -17.04 5.26
N LYS A 176 25.97 -17.13 6.52
CA LYS A 176 25.17 -17.73 7.59
C LYS A 176 24.84 -16.63 8.60
N PRO A 177 23.56 -16.35 8.88
CA PRO A 177 23.19 -15.26 9.78
C PRO A 177 23.63 -15.56 11.21
N GLU A 178 24.08 -14.52 11.92
CA GLU A 178 24.34 -14.58 13.35
C GLU A 178 23.01 -14.36 14.10
N VAL A 179 22.65 -15.31 14.96
CA VAL A 179 21.39 -15.29 15.71
C VAL A 179 21.68 -15.64 17.16
N SER A 180 21.27 -14.78 18.09
CA SER A 180 21.53 -14.94 19.52
C SER A 180 20.53 -15.85 20.24
N SER A 181 19.28 -15.90 19.76
CA SER A 181 18.20 -16.71 20.33
C SER A 181 17.09 -16.99 19.31
N PRO A 182 16.19 -17.97 19.54
CA PRO A 182 15.07 -18.24 18.63
C PRO A 182 14.07 -17.09 18.43
N THR A 183 14.12 -16.06 19.26
CA THR A 183 13.24 -14.88 19.21
C THR A 183 13.99 -13.59 18.86
N ASP A 184 15.23 -13.71 18.40
CA ASP A 184 16.06 -12.58 18.00
C ASP A 184 15.53 -11.94 16.71
N THR A 185 15.25 -10.64 16.75
CA THR A 185 14.77 -9.83 15.62
C THR A 185 15.82 -8.86 15.08
N SER A 186 17.08 -8.95 15.53
CA SER A 186 18.15 -7.99 15.17
C SER A 186 18.52 -7.98 13.67
N ASN A 187 18.23 -9.07 12.95
CA ASN A 187 18.43 -9.17 11.50
C ASN A 187 17.26 -8.59 10.69
N PHE A 188 16.26 -7.96 11.34
CA PHE A 188 15.13 -7.29 10.70
C PHE A 188 15.15 -5.80 11.06
N ASP A 189 14.78 -4.96 10.11
CA ASP A 189 14.57 -3.54 10.34
C ASP A 189 13.16 -3.33 10.91
N VAL A 190 13.05 -3.30 12.25
CA VAL A 190 11.76 -3.18 12.96
C VAL A 190 11.61 -1.77 13.49
N ASP A 191 10.70 -1.00 12.88
CA ASP A 191 10.28 0.29 13.42
C ASP A 191 9.28 0.10 14.58
N ASP A 192 9.72 0.39 15.82
CA ASP A 192 8.89 0.30 17.04
C ASP A 192 7.61 1.17 16.99
N THR A 193 7.55 2.15 16.08
CA THR A 193 6.40 3.03 15.86
C THR A 193 5.27 2.44 15.01
N ASP A 194 5.49 1.30 14.35
CA ASP A 194 4.56 0.74 13.35
C ASP A 194 3.57 -0.30 13.94
N ILE A 195 3.36 -0.28 15.26
CA ILE A 195 2.25 -1.00 15.90
C ILE A 195 0.93 -0.34 15.48
N ARG A 196 0.46 -0.69 14.29
CA ARG A 196 -0.83 -0.26 13.76
C ARG A 196 -1.93 -1.03 14.49
N THR A 197 -2.44 -0.47 15.59
CA THR A 197 -3.76 -0.87 16.10
C THR A 197 -4.78 -0.59 15.01
N SER A 198 -5.24 -1.65 14.33
CA SER A 198 -6.22 -1.56 13.26
C SER A 198 -7.50 -0.87 13.76
N ASP A 199 -7.85 0.26 13.13
CA ASP A 199 -9.07 1.03 13.38
C ASP A 199 -10.34 0.34 12.85
N ALA A 200 -10.20 -0.84 12.23
CA ALA A 200 -11.27 -1.56 11.57
C ALA A 200 -12.34 -2.02 12.56
N VAL A 201 -13.55 -1.48 12.43
CA VAL A 201 -14.73 -1.92 13.17
C VAL A 201 -15.48 -2.95 12.33
N PRO A 202 -16.03 -4.04 12.92
CA PRO A 202 -16.87 -4.97 12.19
C PRO A 202 -18.02 -4.25 11.47
N PRO A 203 -18.39 -4.65 10.24
CA PRO A 203 -19.53 -4.08 9.54
C PRO A 203 -20.82 -4.22 10.36
N THR A 204 -21.76 -3.29 10.17
CA THR A 204 -23.08 -3.35 10.81
C THR A 204 -23.84 -4.60 10.36
N ALA A 205 -24.26 -5.40 11.34
CA ALA A 205 -24.92 -6.68 11.15
C ALA A 205 -26.46 -6.54 11.08
N ASN A 206 -27.10 -7.18 10.09
CA ASN A 206 -28.54 -7.45 10.11
C ASN A 206 -28.87 -8.65 11.03
N SER A 207 -30.04 -8.64 11.68
CA SER A 207 -30.39 -9.60 12.73
C SER A 207 -30.70 -11.03 12.27
N ALA A 208 -30.89 -11.27 10.97
CA ALA A 208 -31.27 -12.59 10.45
C ALA A 208 -30.08 -13.47 10.03
N PHE A 209 -29.14 -12.91 9.26
CA PHE A 209 -27.91 -13.58 8.81
C PHE A 209 -26.93 -12.53 8.28
N THR A 210 -25.72 -12.49 8.80
CA THR A 210 -24.74 -11.43 8.49
C THR A 210 -23.74 -11.85 7.42
N ALA A 211 -23.52 -13.16 7.24
CA ALA A 211 -22.55 -13.73 6.30
C ALA A 211 -21.09 -13.27 6.47
N LEU A 212 -20.76 -12.47 7.49
CA LEU A 212 -19.48 -11.76 7.61
C LEU A 212 -18.26 -12.69 7.68
N HIS A 213 -18.44 -13.91 8.20
CA HIS A 213 -17.36 -14.88 8.32
C HIS A 213 -17.29 -15.90 7.18
N LEU A 214 -18.25 -15.88 6.23
CA LEU A 214 -18.22 -16.80 5.08
C LEU A 214 -16.93 -16.71 4.25
N PRO A 215 -16.34 -15.53 4.02
CA PRO A 215 -15.08 -15.44 3.27
C PRO A 215 -13.89 -16.15 3.91
N PHE A 216 -13.96 -16.51 5.20
CA PHE A 216 -12.87 -17.19 5.93
C PHE A 216 -13.11 -18.69 6.12
N VAL A 217 -14.19 -19.24 5.57
CA VAL A 217 -14.46 -20.68 5.62
C VAL A 217 -13.37 -21.41 4.83
N GLY A 218 -12.74 -22.41 5.46
CA GLY A 218 -11.60 -23.14 4.87
C GLY A 218 -10.23 -22.52 5.15
N PHE A 219 -10.15 -21.38 5.85
CA PHE A 219 -8.88 -20.75 6.19
C PHE A 219 -8.07 -21.53 7.26
N THR A 220 -8.76 -22.22 8.17
CA THR A 220 -8.12 -22.96 9.27
C THR A 220 -7.34 -24.16 8.74
N PHE A 221 -6.03 -24.19 9.00
CA PHE A 221 -5.16 -25.30 8.68
C PHE A 221 -4.37 -25.77 9.92
N THR A 222 -4.26 -27.09 10.10
CA THR A 222 -3.51 -27.71 11.20
C THR A 222 -2.53 -28.74 10.65
N GLN A 223 -1.23 -28.39 10.66
CA GLN A 223 -0.17 -29.29 10.18
C GLN A 223 -0.15 -30.60 10.98
N GLY A 224 -0.04 -31.73 10.28
CA GLY A 224 0.00 -33.07 10.90
C GLY A 224 -1.37 -33.65 11.28
N SER A 225 -2.46 -32.90 11.10
CA SER A 225 -3.81 -33.44 11.27
C SER A 225 -4.26 -34.25 10.05
N CYS A 226 -4.84 -35.43 10.27
CA CYS A 226 -5.48 -36.23 9.21
C CYS A 226 -6.74 -35.57 8.62
N MET A 227 -7.28 -34.55 9.31
CA MET A 227 -8.44 -33.78 8.87
C MET A 227 -8.06 -32.46 8.19
N SER A 228 -6.76 -32.16 8.05
CA SER A 228 -6.31 -30.99 7.30
C SER A 228 -6.47 -31.22 5.79
N ASP A 229 -6.34 -30.17 4.99
CA ASP A 229 -6.38 -30.25 3.52
C ASP A 229 -5.28 -31.15 2.93
N LEU A 230 -4.20 -31.40 3.69
CA LEU A 230 -3.13 -32.34 3.33
C LEU A 230 -3.29 -33.73 3.97
N GLY A 231 -4.27 -33.88 4.87
CA GLY A 231 -4.55 -35.10 5.59
C GLY A 231 -5.40 -36.06 4.75
N SER A 232 -5.28 -37.35 5.05
CA SER A 232 -6.17 -38.38 4.53
C SER A 232 -6.77 -39.16 5.70
N ILE A 233 -8.09 -39.31 5.72
CA ILE A 233 -8.77 -40.15 6.71
C ILE A 233 -8.79 -41.59 6.17
N PRO A 234 -8.14 -42.56 6.84
CA PRO A 234 -8.22 -43.95 6.43
C PRO A 234 -9.66 -44.45 6.55
N LEU A 235 -10.21 -44.98 5.44
CA LEU A 235 -11.58 -45.49 5.36
C LEU A 235 -11.92 -46.56 6.41
N ASP A 236 -10.94 -47.24 6.99
CA ASP A 236 -11.14 -48.25 8.04
C ASP A 236 -11.62 -47.65 9.38
N GLN A 237 -11.32 -46.39 9.69
CA GLN A 237 -11.76 -45.76 10.95
C GLN A 237 -13.25 -45.35 10.94
N MET A 238 -13.89 -45.31 9.76
CA MET A 238 -15.33 -45.07 9.64
C MET A 238 -16.18 -46.26 10.11
N SER A 239 -15.57 -47.43 10.38
CA SER A 239 -16.25 -48.61 10.93
C SER A 239 -16.41 -48.59 12.46
N SER A 240 -15.72 -47.67 13.16
CA SER A 240 -15.81 -47.54 14.62
C SER A 240 -17.17 -47.01 15.09
N SER A 241 -17.90 -46.29 14.22
CA SER A 241 -19.25 -45.79 14.51
C SER A 241 -20.28 -46.92 14.70
N LYS A 242 -20.12 -48.05 13.99
CA LYS A 242 -20.98 -49.23 14.19
C LYS A 242 -20.78 -49.88 15.57
N PHE A 243 -19.53 -49.88 16.06
CA PHE A 243 -19.22 -50.47 17.36
C PHE A 243 -19.73 -49.58 18.51
N GLU A 244 -19.70 -48.27 18.32
CA GLU A 244 -20.26 -47.29 19.25
C GLU A 244 -21.80 -47.33 19.25
N GLU A 245 -22.47 -47.46 18.10
CA GLU A 245 -23.92 -47.68 18.00
C GLU A 245 -24.36 -48.99 18.67
N GLU A 246 -23.68 -50.11 18.41
CA GLU A 246 -24.00 -51.39 19.05
C GLU A 246 -23.82 -51.35 20.58
N ARG A 247 -22.82 -50.60 21.06
CA ARG A 247 -22.60 -50.43 22.49
C ARG A 247 -23.61 -49.49 23.14
N LEU A 248 -24.06 -48.46 22.43
CA LEU A 248 -25.14 -47.57 22.87
C LEU A 248 -26.46 -48.35 22.99
N GLN A 249 -26.76 -49.20 22.00
CA GLN A 249 -27.94 -50.06 22.00
C GLN A 249 -27.93 -51.04 23.18
N GLN A 250 -26.78 -51.66 23.49
CA GLN A 250 -26.64 -52.55 24.65
C GLN A 250 -26.86 -51.83 25.99
N LEU A 251 -26.34 -50.61 26.12
CA LEU A 251 -26.52 -49.79 27.31
C LEU A 251 -27.97 -49.33 27.47
N GLU A 252 -28.67 -49.00 26.38
CA GLU A 252 -30.10 -48.66 26.41
C GLU A 252 -30.96 -49.84 26.84
N ASP A 253 -30.69 -51.04 26.34
CA ASP A 253 -31.39 -52.27 26.73
C ASP A 253 -31.16 -52.61 28.23
N GLU A 254 -29.93 -52.43 28.71
CA GLU A 254 -29.59 -52.62 30.13
C GLU A 254 -30.31 -51.60 31.02
N ASN A 255 -30.37 -50.33 30.59
CA ASN A 255 -31.05 -49.26 31.32
C ASN A 255 -32.57 -49.52 31.38
N GLN A 256 -33.19 -49.98 30.30
CA GLN A 256 -34.60 -50.38 30.29
C GLN A 256 -34.87 -51.56 31.23
N ARG A 257 -33.94 -52.53 31.30
CA ARG A 257 -34.06 -53.69 32.18
C ARG A 257 -33.94 -53.30 33.65
N LEU A 258 -33.00 -52.41 33.97
CA LEU A 258 -32.86 -51.82 35.30
C LEU A 258 -34.09 -51.01 35.69
N LEU A 259 -34.67 -50.23 34.76
CA LEU A 259 -35.91 -49.49 35.01
C LEU A 259 -37.10 -50.41 35.34
N LYS A 260 -37.24 -51.52 34.61
CA LYS A 260 -38.27 -52.54 34.89
C LYS A 260 -38.09 -53.13 36.29
N ASN A 261 -36.86 -53.51 36.65
CA ASN A 261 -36.55 -54.03 37.99
C ASN A 261 -36.84 -52.99 39.09
N LEU A 262 -36.49 -51.72 38.86
CA LEU A 262 -36.78 -50.61 39.78
C LEU A 262 -38.29 -50.38 39.96
N THR A 263 -39.05 -50.53 38.88
CA THR A 263 -40.52 -50.39 38.89
C THR A 263 -41.17 -51.57 39.62
N GLU A 264 -40.64 -52.78 39.44
CA GLU A 264 -41.09 -53.97 40.14
C GLU A 264 -40.76 -53.92 41.64
N LEU A 265 -39.56 -53.45 42.01
CA LEU A 265 -39.16 -53.14 43.39
C LEU A 265 -40.05 -52.06 44.02
N LYS A 266 -40.35 -50.98 43.29
CA LYS A 266 -41.30 -49.95 43.74
C LYS A 266 -42.70 -50.50 43.95
N ARG A 267 -43.16 -51.40 43.09
CA ARG A 267 -44.47 -52.07 43.24
C ARG A 267 -44.50 -53.00 44.46
N LEU A 268 -43.41 -53.73 44.71
CA LEU A 268 -43.27 -54.56 45.91
C LEU A 268 -43.22 -53.72 47.19
N LEU A 269 -42.57 -52.54 47.15
CA LEU A 269 -42.57 -51.55 48.23
C LEU A 269 -43.96 -50.93 48.46
N GLN A 270 -44.73 -50.62 47.40
CA GLN A 270 -46.11 -50.14 47.52
C GLN A 270 -47.05 -51.20 48.09
N ASN A 271 -46.83 -52.49 47.79
CA ASN A 271 -47.62 -53.59 48.36
C ASN A 271 -47.30 -53.89 49.84
N GLN A 272 -46.21 -53.35 50.40
CA GLN A 272 -45.89 -53.48 51.84
C GLN A 272 -46.17 -52.21 52.67
N GLY A 273 -46.73 -51.14 52.08
CA GLY A 273 -46.94 -49.88 52.78
C GLY A 273 -48.31 -49.28 52.53
N GLY A 274 -49.34 -49.84 53.16
CA GLY A 274 -50.56 -49.08 53.40
C GLY A 274 -50.31 -48.07 54.52
N LEU A 275 -50.44 -46.77 54.22
CA LEU A 275 -51.03 -45.73 55.08
C LEU A 275 -50.86 -44.34 54.42
N SER A 276 -51.97 -43.87 53.84
CA SER A 276 -52.55 -42.51 53.92
C SER A 276 -51.64 -41.26 53.93
N GLY A 277 -51.90 -40.38 52.96
CA GLY A 277 -52.36 -39.02 53.29
C GLY A 277 -51.52 -37.83 52.82
N VAL A 278 -52.12 -37.08 51.89
CA VAL A 278 -52.11 -35.60 51.78
C VAL A 278 -50.88 -34.92 51.13
N GLY A 279 -51.15 -34.25 50.00
CA GLY A 279 -50.89 -32.81 49.89
C GLY A 279 -49.77 -32.37 48.94
N GLU A 280 -50.16 -31.86 47.78
CA GLU A 280 -49.45 -30.78 47.08
C GLU A 280 -49.19 -29.61 48.05
N ASP A 281 -48.00 -29.03 48.06
CA ASP A 281 -47.74 -27.73 47.42
C ASP A 281 -46.30 -27.25 47.72
N GLY A 282 -45.77 -26.39 46.86
CA GLY A 282 -44.35 -26.07 46.82
C GLY A 282 -43.85 -24.92 47.71
N ARG A 283 -42.56 -24.67 47.47
CA ARG A 283 -41.74 -23.47 47.76
C ARG A 283 -41.07 -23.34 49.14
N ARG A 284 -39.78 -23.02 48.99
CA ARG A 284 -38.87 -22.26 49.87
C ARG A 284 -38.31 -22.98 51.08
N ILE A 285 -37.17 -23.61 50.81
CA ILE A 285 -36.11 -23.87 51.76
C ILE A 285 -35.45 -22.53 52.13
N SER A 286 -35.56 -22.13 53.39
CA SER A 286 -34.55 -21.34 54.11
C SER A 286 -34.31 -22.01 55.48
N PRO A 287 -33.07 -22.04 55.98
CA PRO A 287 -32.69 -22.93 57.06
C PRO A 287 -33.01 -22.31 58.43
N THR A 288 -33.92 -22.92 59.18
CA THR A 288 -34.04 -22.69 60.62
C THR A 288 -33.39 -23.86 61.34
N SER A 289 -32.13 -23.65 61.70
CA SER A 289 -31.44 -24.34 62.78
C SER A 289 -32.17 -24.02 64.09
N GLU A 290 -33.11 -24.84 64.54
CA GLU A 290 -33.53 -24.82 65.97
C GLU A 290 -34.44 -25.97 66.43
N SER A 291 -34.95 -26.85 65.56
CA SER A 291 -35.79 -27.99 66.02
C SER A 291 -35.04 -29.33 66.19
N GLY A 292 -33.72 -29.35 65.96
CA GLY A 292 -32.89 -30.56 66.15
C GLY A 292 -32.49 -30.81 67.60
N ASN A 293 -32.39 -29.76 68.42
CA ASN A 293 -31.89 -29.86 69.79
C ASN A 293 -32.97 -30.23 70.82
N GLU A 294 -34.26 -30.11 70.48
CA GLU A 294 -35.35 -30.50 71.38
C GLU A 294 -35.67 -32.01 71.33
N LEU A 295 -35.44 -32.69 70.20
CA LEU A 295 -35.60 -34.15 70.11
C LEU A 295 -34.41 -34.92 70.72
N GLU A 296 -33.22 -34.33 70.76
CA GLU A 296 -32.04 -34.99 71.33
C GLU A 296 -31.99 -34.87 72.87
N SER A 297 -32.69 -33.88 73.43
CA SER A 297 -32.88 -33.72 74.88
C SER A 297 -34.00 -34.63 75.44
N GLN A 298 -35.05 -34.91 74.64
CA GLN A 298 -36.14 -35.81 75.07
C GLN A 298 -35.80 -37.31 75.00
N LEU A 299 -34.75 -37.70 74.27
CA LEU A 299 -34.28 -39.10 74.23
C LEU A 299 -33.29 -39.48 75.34
N LYS A 300 -32.82 -38.52 76.15
CA LYS A 300 -31.92 -38.78 77.29
C LYS A 300 -32.63 -38.97 78.65
N GLN A 301 -33.95 -38.87 78.71
CA GLN A 301 -34.71 -38.93 79.97
C GLN A 301 -35.76 -40.06 80.08
N GLN A 302 -35.68 -41.11 79.25
CA GLN A 302 -36.44 -42.33 79.51
C GLN A 302 -35.48 -43.50 79.75
N GLN A 303 -35.28 -43.80 81.04
CA GLN A 303 -34.90 -45.15 81.43
C GLN A 303 -36.01 -46.12 81.01
N PRO A 304 -35.61 -47.32 80.57
CA PRO A 304 -36.24 -48.53 81.06
C PRO A 304 -35.20 -49.28 81.89
N SER A 305 -35.17 -48.99 83.19
CA SER A 305 -35.09 -50.05 84.17
C SER A 305 -36.30 -50.97 83.93
N ASP A 306 -36.07 -52.28 83.98
CA ASP A 306 -37.04 -53.35 83.76
C ASP A 306 -37.37 -53.70 82.30
N LEU A 307 -36.42 -54.35 81.63
CA LEU A 307 -36.71 -55.50 80.75
C LEU A 307 -35.49 -56.44 80.68
N LYS A 308 -34.95 -56.78 81.85
CA LYS A 308 -33.97 -57.87 82.04
C LYS A 308 -34.69 -59.11 82.57
N ARG A 309 -35.61 -59.65 81.78
CA ARG A 309 -36.12 -61.01 81.89
C ARG A 309 -36.93 -61.29 80.64
N GLU A 310 -36.71 -62.47 80.07
CA GLU A 310 -37.32 -62.98 78.83
C GLU A 310 -36.70 -62.53 77.51
N ILE A 311 -35.40 -62.79 77.31
CA ILE A 311 -34.92 -63.47 76.09
C ILE A 311 -33.83 -64.48 76.51
N THR A 312 -34.21 -65.42 77.37
CA THR A 312 -33.54 -66.71 77.47
C THR A 312 -34.30 -67.65 76.55
N THR A 313 -33.82 -67.74 75.30
CA THR A 313 -34.12 -68.70 74.21
C THR A 313 -34.25 -67.98 72.86
N VAL A 314 -33.13 -67.50 72.32
CA VAL A 314 -32.98 -67.35 70.87
C VAL A 314 -31.67 -68.02 70.48
N ASP A 315 -31.80 -68.93 69.53
CA ASP A 315 -30.78 -69.78 68.94
C ASP A 315 -29.50 -69.03 68.56
N GLY A 316 -28.37 -69.74 68.46
CA GLY A 316 -27.03 -69.17 68.20
C GLY A 316 -26.95 -68.22 67.00
N GLU A 317 -27.87 -68.34 66.03
CA GLU A 317 -27.98 -67.47 64.86
C GLU A 317 -28.48 -66.05 65.15
N GLY A 318 -29.31 -65.85 66.17
CA GLY A 318 -29.84 -64.52 66.52
C GLY A 318 -28.79 -63.60 67.14
N SER A 319 -27.92 -64.17 67.99
CA SER A 319 -26.79 -63.44 68.61
C SER A 319 -25.70 -63.06 67.61
N GLN A 320 -25.58 -63.81 66.51
CA GLN A 320 -24.65 -63.51 65.43
C GLN A 320 -25.16 -62.40 64.51
N ARG A 321 -26.45 -62.46 64.14
CA ARG A 321 -27.14 -61.39 63.39
C ARG A 321 -27.13 -60.04 64.13
N VAL A 322 -27.33 -60.03 65.45
CA VAL A 322 -27.24 -58.80 66.25
C VAL A 322 -25.83 -58.19 66.19
N ARG A 323 -24.78 -59.01 66.29
CA ARG A 323 -23.39 -58.54 66.19
C ARG A 323 -23.03 -58.00 64.80
N GLU A 324 -23.55 -58.63 63.74
CA GLU A 324 -23.38 -58.14 62.36
C GLU A 324 -24.11 -56.81 62.13
N MET A 325 -25.34 -56.67 62.65
CA MET A 325 -26.07 -55.41 62.60
C MET A 325 -25.35 -54.30 63.38
N GLU A 326 -24.77 -54.59 64.55
CA GLU A 326 -23.96 -53.63 65.31
C GLU A 326 -22.68 -53.18 64.57
N LYS A 327 -22.08 -54.06 63.77
CA LYS A 327 -20.93 -53.73 62.92
C LYS A 327 -21.37 -52.85 61.74
N MET A 328 -22.49 -53.18 61.10
CA MET A 328 -23.07 -52.40 60.01
C MET A 328 -23.46 -50.98 60.47
N ILE A 329 -24.07 -50.85 61.64
CA ILE A 329 -24.42 -49.55 62.24
C ILE A 329 -23.17 -48.70 62.50
N ARG A 330 -22.05 -49.32 62.90
CA ARG A 330 -20.78 -48.60 63.10
C ARG A 330 -20.21 -48.07 61.78
N LEU A 331 -20.22 -48.88 60.73
CA LEU A 331 -19.78 -48.46 59.39
C LEU A 331 -20.65 -47.32 58.83
N LEU A 332 -21.98 -47.46 58.94
CA LEU A 332 -22.92 -46.42 58.49
C LEU A 332 -22.78 -45.10 59.27
N LYS A 333 -22.42 -45.16 60.56
CA LYS A 333 -22.11 -43.95 61.35
C LYS A 333 -20.82 -43.29 60.86
N GLN A 334 -19.80 -44.06 60.55
CA GLN A 334 -18.54 -43.54 59.99
C GLN A 334 -18.75 -42.91 58.60
N GLU A 335 -19.49 -43.58 57.70
CA GLU A 335 -19.85 -43.02 56.39
C GLU A 335 -20.69 -41.74 56.51
N LYS A 336 -21.59 -41.66 57.50
CA LYS A 336 -22.36 -40.44 57.78
C LYS A 336 -21.45 -39.28 58.23
N GLU A 337 -20.48 -39.55 59.09
CA GLU A 337 -19.53 -38.53 59.56
C GLU A 337 -18.61 -38.05 58.42
N GLU A 338 -18.16 -38.96 57.56
CA GLU A 338 -17.37 -38.66 56.37
C GLU A 338 -18.17 -37.83 55.35
N ALA A 339 -19.39 -38.24 55.03
CA ALA A 339 -20.28 -37.48 54.14
C ALA A 339 -20.65 -36.09 54.70
N GLN A 340 -20.76 -35.95 56.02
CA GLN A 340 -21.02 -34.67 56.67
C GLN A 340 -19.79 -33.74 56.59
N LYS A 341 -18.58 -34.29 56.69
CA LYS A 341 -17.34 -33.54 56.48
C LYS A 341 -17.22 -33.07 55.03
N ASP A 342 -17.45 -33.95 54.06
CA ASP A 342 -17.42 -33.61 52.64
C ASP A 342 -18.43 -32.52 52.28
N LYS A 343 -19.62 -32.54 52.90
CA LYS A 343 -20.63 -31.49 52.74
C LYS A 343 -20.12 -30.13 53.23
N VAL A 344 -19.42 -30.06 54.36
CA VAL A 344 -18.88 -28.80 54.89
C VAL A 344 -17.77 -28.28 53.98
N ASP A 345 -16.86 -29.16 53.56
CA ASP A 345 -15.76 -28.80 52.65
C ASP A 345 -16.29 -28.29 51.30
N ALA A 346 -17.35 -28.92 50.77
CA ALA A 346 -18.03 -28.46 49.56
C ALA A 346 -18.71 -27.09 49.74
N GLN A 347 -19.32 -26.83 50.91
CA GLN A 347 -19.93 -25.54 51.22
C GLN A 347 -18.91 -24.41 51.36
N GLU A 348 -17.73 -24.68 51.91
CA GLU A 348 -16.63 -23.70 51.98
C GLU A 348 -16.05 -23.39 50.60
N LYS A 349 -15.84 -24.41 49.76
CA LYS A 349 -15.43 -24.21 48.35
C LYS A 349 -16.43 -23.37 47.57
N LEU A 350 -17.73 -23.61 47.75
CA LEU A 350 -18.79 -22.84 47.09
C LEU A 350 -18.76 -21.36 47.51
N LYS A 351 -18.50 -21.06 48.80
CA LYS A 351 -18.37 -19.68 49.28
C LYS A 351 -17.14 -18.98 48.70
N LEU A 352 -16.03 -19.70 48.54
CA LEU A 352 -14.82 -19.16 47.93
C LEU A 352 -15.08 -18.79 46.46
N GLN A 353 -15.71 -19.70 45.71
CA GLN A 353 -16.08 -19.48 44.31
C GLN A 353 -17.07 -18.30 44.14
N ASP A 354 -18.04 -18.13 45.06
CA ASP A 354 -18.96 -16.98 45.02
C ASP A 354 -18.23 -15.64 45.23
N LYS A 355 -17.19 -15.62 46.07
CA LYS A 355 -16.36 -14.45 46.28
C LYS A 355 -15.51 -14.12 45.05
N GLU A 356 -14.83 -15.12 44.49
CA GLU A 356 -14.03 -14.97 43.26
C GLU A 356 -14.89 -14.48 42.09
N LEU A 357 -16.12 -15.00 41.95
CA LEU A 357 -17.05 -14.56 40.92
C LEU A 357 -17.46 -13.09 41.08
N LYS A 358 -17.69 -12.64 42.32
CA LYS A 358 -18.01 -11.23 42.60
C LYS A 358 -16.85 -10.29 42.28
N ASP A 359 -15.63 -10.69 42.63
CA ASP A 359 -14.43 -9.91 42.35
C ASP A 359 -14.18 -9.82 40.84
N ALA A 360 -14.34 -10.93 40.11
CA ALA A 360 -14.25 -10.96 38.65
C ALA A 360 -15.33 -10.09 37.98
N LEU A 361 -16.57 -10.10 38.48
CA LEU A 361 -17.64 -9.22 37.99
C LEU A 361 -17.34 -7.74 38.26
N GLY A 362 -16.69 -7.42 39.38
CA GLY A 362 -16.23 -6.07 39.70
C GLY A 362 -15.17 -5.58 38.73
N GLN A 363 -14.15 -6.40 38.47
CA GLN A 363 -13.11 -6.10 37.49
C GLN A 363 -13.67 -5.93 36.07
N ARG A 364 -14.63 -6.79 35.67
CA ARG A 364 -15.30 -6.66 34.36
C ARG A 364 -16.01 -5.32 34.20
N LYS A 365 -16.64 -4.80 35.26
CA LYS A 365 -17.31 -3.50 35.22
C LYS A 365 -16.34 -2.34 35.08
N LEU A 366 -15.21 -2.37 35.79
CA LEU A 366 -14.16 -1.37 35.68
C LEU A 366 -13.56 -1.35 34.27
N ALA A 367 -13.22 -2.53 33.74
CA ALA A 367 -12.72 -2.67 32.37
C ALA A 367 -13.73 -2.18 31.33
N MET A 368 -15.03 -2.44 31.52
CA MET A 368 -16.08 -1.91 30.63
C MET A 368 -16.19 -0.38 30.68
N ALA A 369 -15.99 0.24 31.86
CA ALA A 369 -16.02 1.69 31.99
C ALA A 369 -14.81 2.33 31.29
N GLU A 370 -13.60 1.80 31.50
CA GLU A 370 -12.38 2.24 30.82
C GLU A 370 -12.49 2.08 29.30
N TYR A 371 -13.03 0.94 28.84
CA TYR A 371 -13.28 0.69 27.43
C TYR A 371 -14.24 1.73 26.81
N THR A 372 -15.28 2.12 27.55
CA THR A 372 -16.24 3.12 27.10
C THR A 372 -15.58 4.50 26.96
N GLU A 373 -14.79 4.91 27.95
CA GLU A 373 -14.05 6.19 27.92
C GLU A 373 -13.06 6.26 26.74
N VAL A 374 -12.31 5.18 26.51
CA VAL A 374 -11.39 5.09 25.37
C VAL A 374 -12.16 5.14 24.05
N THR A 375 -13.32 4.48 23.97
CA THR A 375 -14.17 4.50 22.77
C THR A 375 -14.70 5.90 22.46
N ASP A 376 -15.14 6.64 23.49
CA ASP A 376 -15.60 8.02 23.34
C ASP A 376 -14.47 8.94 22.89
N ARG A 377 -13.28 8.80 23.48
CA ARG A 377 -12.09 9.58 23.08
C ARG A 377 -11.66 9.29 21.65
N LEU A 378 -11.73 8.03 21.23
CA LEU A 378 -11.45 7.62 19.85
C LEU A 378 -12.48 8.22 18.87
N SER A 379 -13.75 8.29 19.25
CA SER A 379 -14.80 8.94 18.47
C SER A 379 -14.51 10.44 18.24
N GLU A 380 -14.09 11.16 19.28
CA GLU A 380 -13.70 12.58 19.17
C GLU A 380 -12.51 12.77 18.22
N LEU A 381 -11.46 11.95 18.36
CA LEU A 381 -10.29 12.02 17.49
C LEU A 381 -10.62 11.69 16.03
N ARG A 382 -11.53 10.74 15.79
CA ARG A 382 -12.02 10.41 14.44
C ARG A 382 -12.75 11.60 13.80
N GLN A 383 -13.58 12.31 14.56
CA GLN A 383 -14.24 13.53 14.05
C GLN A 383 -13.24 14.64 13.74
N GLN A 384 -12.21 14.83 14.57
CA GLN A 384 -11.14 15.79 14.30
C GLN A 384 -10.33 15.44 13.05
N LYS A 385 -9.94 14.17 12.89
CA LYS A 385 -9.24 13.67 11.70
C LYS A 385 -10.05 13.91 10.42
N GLN A 386 -11.36 13.64 10.45
CA GLN A 386 -12.23 13.86 9.30
C GLN A 386 -12.34 15.34 8.93
N LYS A 387 -12.38 16.24 9.93
CA LYS A 387 -12.41 17.68 9.71
C LYS A 387 -11.10 18.19 9.10
N LEU A 388 -9.95 17.76 9.63
CA LEU A 388 -8.64 18.12 9.08
C LEU A 388 -8.45 17.57 7.66
N SER A 389 -8.87 16.33 7.39
CA SER A 389 -8.80 15.74 6.05
C SER A 389 -9.64 16.50 5.02
N ARG A 390 -10.78 17.07 5.41
CA ARG A 390 -11.55 17.97 4.53
C ARG A 390 -10.79 19.27 4.26
N GLN A 391 -10.22 19.88 5.30
CA GLN A 391 -9.43 21.11 5.14
C GLN A 391 -8.20 20.92 4.24
N VAL A 392 -7.55 19.76 4.30
CA VAL A 392 -6.42 19.44 3.41
C VAL A 392 -6.90 19.37 1.96
N ARG A 393 -8.01 18.66 1.67
CA ARG A 393 -8.57 18.60 0.32
C ARG A 393 -8.98 19.98 -0.22
N ASP A 394 -9.65 20.78 0.60
CA ASP A 394 -10.04 22.15 0.20
C ASP A 394 -8.79 23.00 -0.14
N LYS A 395 -7.68 22.81 0.60
CA LYS A 395 -6.41 23.50 0.34
C LYS A 395 -5.66 22.96 -0.88
N GLU A 396 -5.75 21.66 -1.14
CA GLU A 396 -5.22 21.04 -2.36
C GLU A 396 -5.93 21.57 -3.60
N GLU A 397 -7.27 21.68 -3.56
CA GLU A 397 -8.06 22.27 -4.66
C GLU A 397 -7.71 23.76 -4.88
N GLU A 398 -7.56 24.55 -3.81
CA GLU A 398 -7.09 25.94 -3.91
C GLU A 398 -5.69 26.04 -4.55
N LEU A 399 -4.78 25.13 -4.18
CA LEU A 399 -3.44 25.07 -4.73
C LEU A 399 -3.45 24.70 -6.22
N GLU A 400 -4.29 23.74 -6.63
CA GLU A 400 -4.43 23.34 -8.04
C GLU A 400 -4.94 24.49 -8.90
N VAL A 401 -5.93 25.24 -8.42
CA VAL A 401 -6.43 26.45 -9.09
C VAL A 401 -5.34 27.53 -9.21
N ALA A 402 -4.54 27.71 -8.16
CA ALA A 402 -3.42 28.65 -8.19
C ALA A 402 -2.33 28.21 -9.19
N MET A 403 -2.02 26.92 -9.26
CA MET A 403 -1.07 26.36 -10.23
C MET A 403 -1.53 26.56 -11.67
N GLN A 404 -2.80 26.29 -11.97
CA GLN A 404 -3.37 26.56 -13.30
C GLN A 404 -3.25 28.04 -13.70
N LYS A 405 -3.44 28.95 -12.73
CA LYS A 405 -3.25 30.39 -12.96
C LYS A 405 -1.79 30.75 -13.26
N ILE A 406 -0.85 30.18 -12.51
CA ILE A 406 0.60 30.36 -12.74
C ILE A 406 0.97 29.89 -14.15
N ASP A 407 0.47 28.73 -14.59
CA ASP A 407 0.78 28.20 -15.92
C ASP A 407 0.20 29.08 -17.05
N SER A 408 -1.00 29.63 -16.86
CA SER A 408 -1.57 30.61 -17.79
C SER A 408 -0.71 31.87 -17.89
N LEU A 409 -0.27 32.42 -16.76
CA LEU A 409 0.57 33.61 -16.73
C LEU A 409 1.95 33.34 -17.35
N ARG A 410 2.56 32.18 -17.07
CA ARG A 410 3.82 31.74 -17.72
C ARG A 410 3.68 31.67 -19.24
N HIS A 411 2.54 31.17 -19.74
CA HIS A 411 2.28 31.14 -21.19
C HIS A 411 2.17 32.54 -21.78
N ASP A 412 1.50 33.47 -21.09
CA ASP A 412 1.37 34.85 -21.56
C ASP A 412 2.69 35.62 -21.51
N ILE A 413 3.54 35.38 -20.51
CA ILE A 413 4.92 35.91 -20.46
C ILE A 413 5.71 35.46 -21.69
N ARG A 414 5.69 34.15 -22.03
CA ARG A 414 6.39 33.64 -23.23
C ARG A 414 5.91 34.31 -24.52
N LYS A 415 4.60 34.57 -24.65
CA LYS A 415 4.05 35.31 -25.81
C LYS A 415 4.55 36.75 -25.83
N ALA A 416 4.55 37.43 -24.69
CA ALA A 416 5.03 38.80 -24.57
C ALA A 416 6.53 38.90 -24.93
N GLU A 417 7.36 37.97 -24.46
CA GLU A 417 8.79 37.90 -24.81
C GLU A 417 9.02 37.70 -26.31
N LYS A 418 8.23 36.82 -26.94
CA LYS A 418 8.30 36.61 -28.39
C LYS A 418 7.99 37.90 -29.16
N LEU A 419 6.91 38.59 -28.79
CA LEU A 419 6.54 39.86 -29.41
C LEU A 419 7.61 40.94 -29.20
N ARG A 420 8.22 40.99 -28.01
CA ARG A 420 9.32 41.92 -27.71
C ARG A 420 10.51 41.70 -28.64
N ARG A 421 10.97 40.45 -28.80
CA ARG A 421 12.08 40.10 -29.71
C ARG A 421 11.78 40.46 -31.16
N GLU A 422 10.54 40.27 -31.61
CA GLU A 422 10.11 40.65 -32.96
C GLU A 422 10.15 42.18 -33.16
N LEU A 423 9.73 42.97 -32.16
CA LEU A 423 9.81 44.43 -32.20
C LEU A 423 11.26 44.95 -32.12
N GLU A 424 12.09 44.36 -31.26
CA GLU A 424 13.53 44.67 -31.18
C GLU A 424 14.22 44.49 -32.54
N ALA A 425 13.97 43.36 -33.21
CA ALA A 425 14.52 43.08 -34.54
C ALA A 425 14.07 44.12 -35.59
N ARG A 426 12.80 44.54 -35.57
CA ARG A 426 12.30 45.60 -36.47
C ARG A 426 12.95 46.95 -36.21
N VAL A 427 13.18 47.30 -34.94
CA VAL A 427 13.86 48.53 -34.57
C VAL A 427 15.31 48.52 -35.05
N GLU A 428 16.03 47.41 -34.89
CA GLU A 428 17.41 47.27 -35.42
C GLU A 428 17.47 47.40 -36.94
N GLU A 429 16.53 46.78 -37.66
CA GLU A 429 16.44 46.88 -39.12
C GLU A 429 16.20 48.33 -39.58
N ALA A 430 15.25 49.03 -38.96
CA ALA A 430 14.98 50.44 -39.24
C ALA A 430 16.18 51.36 -38.92
N MET A 431 16.91 51.08 -37.83
CA MET A 431 18.14 51.82 -37.51
C MET A 431 19.26 51.54 -38.52
N ALA A 432 19.39 50.31 -39.00
CA ALA A 432 20.38 49.95 -40.02
C ALA A 432 20.08 50.63 -41.36
N GLU A 433 18.80 50.70 -41.76
CA GLU A 433 18.37 51.33 -43.00
C GLU A 433 18.60 52.85 -42.98
N THR A 434 18.19 53.53 -41.91
CA THR A 434 18.48 54.96 -41.72
C THR A 434 19.98 55.26 -41.70
N GLY A 435 20.80 54.36 -41.13
CA GLY A 435 22.25 54.47 -41.15
C GLY A 435 22.86 54.34 -42.55
N LYS A 436 22.35 53.44 -43.40
CA LYS A 436 22.79 53.30 -44.80
C LYS A 436 22.45 54.55 -45.61
N GLU A 437 21.24 55.07 -45.44
CA GLU A 437 20.76 56.24 -46.18
C GLU A 437 21.53 57.51 -45.79
N ARG A 438 21.87 57.69 -44.51
CA ARG A 438 22.74 58.79 -44.05
C ARG A 438 24.09 58.78 -44.76
N LYS A 439 24.73 57.61 -44.87
CA LYS A 439 26.00 57.47 -45.59
C LYS A 439 25.86 57.77 -47.08
N LEU A 440 24.76 57.34 -47.69
CA LEU A 440 24.46 57.63 -49.09
C LEU A 440 24.32 59.14 -49.32
N ARG A 441 23.65 59.83 -48.40
CA ARG A 441 23.48 61.28 -48.41
C ARG A 441 24.81 62.01 -48.27
N GLU A 442 25.63 61.66 -47.28
CA GLU A 442 26.95 62.28 -47.07
C GLU A 442 27.82 62.15 -48.34
N ARG A 443 27.79 60.98 -48.98
CA ARG A 443 28.50 60.75 -50.24
C ARG A 443 27.94 61.56 -51.41
N SER A 444 26.63 61.74 -51.49
CA SER A 444 25.98 62.57 -52.50
C SER A 444 26.31 64.04 -52.32
N GLU A 445 26.32 64.54 -51.08
CA GLU A 445 26.70 65.92 -50.75
C GLU A 445 28.18 66.20 -51.09
N GLU A 446 29.08 65.26 -50.79
CA GLU A 446 30.50 65.35 -51.19
C GLU A 446 30.67 65.39 -52.71
N TYR A 447 29.94 64.54 -53.45
CA TYR A 447 29.98 64.53 -54.91
C TYR A 447 29.46 65.85 -55.51
N CYS A 448 28.39 66.41 -54.95
CA CYS A 448 27.84 67.69 -55.40
C CYS A 448 28.86 68.83 -55.22
N LYS A 449 29.49 68.91 -54.04
CA LYS A 449 30.57 69.89 -53.77
C LYS A 449 31.75 69.77 -54.74
N GLN A 450 32.16 68.54 -55.09
CA GLN A 450 33.23 68.33 -56.06
C GLN A 450 32.86 68.88 -57.45
N MET A 451 31.62 68.65 -57.90
CA MET A 451 31.14 69.16 -59.19
C MET A 451 31.00 70.69 -59.20
N GLU A 452 30.57 71.30 -58.09
CA GLU A 452 30.57 72.76 -57.92
C GLU A 452 31.98 73.35 -58.02
N GLU A 453 32.96 72.73 -57.36
CA GLU A 453 34.35 73.18 -57.45
C GLU A 453 34.94 73.06 -58.87
N GLU A 454 34.64 71.96 -59.58
CA GLU A 454 35.10 71.79 -60.97
C GLU A 454 34.45 72.81 -61.92
N THR A 455 33.15 73.07 -61.76
CA THR A 455 32.45 74.07 -62.57
C THR A 455 32.95 75.49 -62.28
N GLU A 456 33.28 75.82 -61.03
CA GLU A 456 33.91 77.10 -60.67
C GLU A 456 35.30 77.24 -61.28
N LYS A 457 36.12 76.18 -61.25
CA LYS A 457 37.45 76.12 -61.90
C LYS A 457 37.36 76.31 -63.42
N LEU A 458 36.40 75.66 -64.08
CA LEU A 458 36.13 75.84 -65.51
C LEU A 458 35.66 77.26 -65.84
N ARG A 459 34.84 77.87 -64.97
CA ARG A 459 34.39 79.27 -65.12
C ARG A 459 35.56 80.25 -65.05
N GLN A 460 36.47 80.06 -64.10
CA GLN A 460 37.70 80.85 -63.98
C GLN A 460 38.63 80.66 -65.19
N ARG A 461 38.71 79.44 -65.75
CA ARG A 461 39.49 79.16 -66.96
C ARG A 461 38.92 79.84 -68.21
N ASN A 462 37.59 79.90 -68.34
CA ASN A 462 36.92 80.62 -69.43
C ASN A 462 37.01 82.15 -69.30
N LEU A 463 37.16 82.69 -68.09
CA LEU A 463 37.45 84.12 -67.88
C LEU A 463 38.87 84.52 -68.30
N VAL A 464 39.81 83.57 -68.34
CA VAL A 464 41.21 83.80 -68.76
C VAL A 464 41.41 83.53 -70.25
N ALA A 465 40.60 82.67 -70.88
CA ALA A 465 40.62 82.41 -72.32
C ALA A 465 39.70 83.38 -73.10
N GLY A 466 39.98 84.69 -73.00
CA GLY A 466 39.33 85.68 -73.85
C GLY A 466 40.08 85.85 -75.17
N ALA A 467 39.54 85.30 -76.26
CA ALA A 467 39.60 85.90 -77.61
C ALA A 467 38.79 85.08 -78.63
N ASP A 468 37.97 85.77 -79.41
CA ASP A 468 37.25 85.34 -80.63
C ASP A 468 35.93 84.57 -80.51
N THR A 469 34.96 85.16 -79.81
CA THR A 469 33.55 84.92 -80.14
C THR A 469 32.73 86.20 -80.00
N SER A 470 31.78 86.42 -80.92
CA SER A 470 31.03 87.68 -81.06
C SER A 470 30.25 88.05 -79.79
N ALA A 471 30.25 89.34 -79.45
CA ALA A 471 29.65 89.88 -78.22
C ALA A 471 28.16 89.54 -78.03
N ALA A 472 27.43 89.26 -79.12
CA ALA A 472 26.03 88.84 -79.07
C ALA A 472 25.87 87.38 -78.57
N ASN A 473 26.74 86.46 -78.97
CA ASN A 473 26.71 85.07 -78.49
C ASN A 473 27.17 84.94 -77.04
N GLN A 474 28.12 85.79 -76.61
CA GLN A 474 28.58 85.83 -75.22
C GLN A 474 27.47 86.33 -74.28
N SER A 475 26.69 87.32 -74.69
CA SER A 475 25.55 87.85 -73.91
C SER A 475 24.43 86.81 -73.77
N HIS A 476 24.07 86.13 -74.87
CA HIS A 476 23.01 85.12 -74.87
C HIS A 476 23.39 83.88 -74.04
N ALA A 477 24.63 83.38 -74.22
CA ALA A 477 25.15 82.28 -73.41
C ALA A 477 25.24 82.66 -71.92
N SER A 478 25.60 83.90 -71.59
CA SER A 478 25.66 84.36 -70.21
C SER A 478 24.27 84.46 -69.56
N GLN A 479 23.23 84.88 -70.30
CA GLN A 479 21.85 84.87 -69.81
C GLN A 479 21.31 83.46 -69.61
N GLU A 480 21.61 82.54 -70.54
CA GLU A 480 21.18 81.14 -70.46
C GLU A 480 21.86 80.39 -69.31
N ILE A 481 23.14 80.68 -69.03
CA ILE A 481 23.86 80.18 -67.85
C ILE A 481 23.22 80.69 -66.55
N VAL A 482 22.79 81.95 -66.49
CA VAL A 482 22.12 82.49 -65.29
C VAL A 482 20.76 81.82 -65.09
N ARG A 483 20.01 81.60 -66.18
CA ARG A 483 18.73 80.88 -66.11
C ARG A 483 18.91 79.43 -65.67
N LEU A 484 19.85 78.69 -66.26
CA LEU A 484 20.15 77.30 -65.89
C LEU A 484 20.64 77.20 -64.45
N LYS A 485 21.45 78.15 -63.97
CA LYS A 485 21.81 78.24 -62.55
C LYS A 485 20.61 78.40 -61.64
N GLY A 486 19.68 79.29 -61.98
CA GLY A 486 18.44 79.46 -61.20
C GLY A 486 17.52 78.23 -61.23
N GLU A 487 17.48 77.49 -62.35
CA GLU A 487 16.75 76.21 -62.42
C GLU A 487 17.42 75.11 -61.57
N VAL A 488 18.75 75.02 -61.57
CA VAL A 488 19.51 74.08 -60.71
C VAL A 488 19.29 74.39 -59.24
N GLU A 489 19.44 75.64 -58.84
CA GLU A 489 19.26 76.08 -57.45
C GLU A 489 17.82 75.82 -56.97
N LYS A 490 16.83 75.99 -57.85
CA LYS A 490 15.43 75.67 -57.56
C LYS A 490 15.20 74.16 -57.39
N ILE A 491 15.84 73.31 -58.21
CA ILE A 491 15.75 71.86 -58.09
C ILE A 491 16.46 71.38 -56.82
N GLU A 492 17.60 71.97 -56.45
CA GLU A 492 18.31 71.66 -55.20
C GLU A 492 17.47 72.00 -53.97
N VAL A 493 16.81 73.16 -53.96
CA VAL A 493 15.90 73.53 -52.86
C VAL A 493 14.74 72.55 -52.76
N GLN A 494 14.12 72.18 -53.89
CA GLN A 494 13.02 71.20 -53.91
C GLN A 494 13.47 69.81 -53.44
N TYR A 495 14.67 69.37 -53.84
CA TYR A 495 15.24 68.10 -53.40
C TYR A 495 15.53 68.11 -51.90
N ASN A 496 16.12 69.19 -51.38
CA ASN A 496 16.40 69.36 -49.95
C ASN A 496 15.12 69.41 -49.10
N GLU A 497 14.08 70.11 -49.56
CA GLU A 497 12.78 70.11 -48.88
C GLU A 497 12.13 68.73 -48.86
N SER A 498 12.13 68.00 -49.99
CA SER A 498 11.57 66.64 -50.05
C SER A 498 12.33 65.68 -49.13
N LEU A 499 13.66 65.82 -49.09
CA LEU A 499 14.52 65.00 -48.23
C LEU A 499 14.26 65.29 -46.74
N ALA A 500 14.10 66.56 -46.38
CA ALA A 500 13.76 66.96 -45.01
C ALA A 500 12.37 66.43 -44.58
N GLN A 501 11.37 66.47 -45.46
CA GLN A 501 10.05 65.89 -45.19
C GLN A 501 10.13 64.38 -45.00
N GLN A 502 10.92 63.67 -45.80
CA GLN A 502 11.07 62.23 -45.70
C GLN A 502 11.79 61.83 -44.40
N GLN A 503 12.87 62.53 -44.03
CA GLN A 503 13.54 62.33 -42.74
C GLN A 503 12.62 62.57 -41.54
N SER A 504 11.75 63.58 -41.62
CA SER A 504 10.77 63.86 -40.56
C SER A 504 9.79 62.68 -40.37
N ARG A 505 9.28 62.10 -41.47
CA ARG A 505 8.38 60.93 -41.42
C ARG A 505 9.03 59.72 -40.77
N TYR A 506 10.27 59.39 -41.13
CA TYR A 506 10.96 58.24 -40.55
C TYR A 506 11.31 58.43 -39.07
N ASN A 507 11.66 59.65 -38.66
CA ASN A 507 11.88 59.94 -37.24
C ASN A 507 10.60 59.75 -36.41
N LEU A 508 9.43 60.10 -36.97
CA LEU A 508 8.13 59.82 -36.36
C LEU A 508 7.84 58.32 -36.25
N GLU A 509 8.17 57.55 -37.29
CA GLU A 509 7.97 56.09 -37.31
C GLU A 509 8.88 55.38 -36.30
N LEU A 510 10.16 55.78 -36.22
CA LEU A 510 11.10 55.28 -35.20
C LEU A 510 10.65 55.61 -33.77
N ALA A 511 10.09 56.81 -33.54
CA ALA A 511 9.53 57.17 -32.24
C ALA A 511 8.33 56.28 -31.89
N SER A 512 7.43 56.05 -32.84
CA SER A 512 6.26 55.18 -32.63
C SER A 512 6.65 53.74 -32.31
N LEU A 513 7.65 53.18 -33.00
CA LEU A 513 8.12 51.81 -32.74
C LEU A 513 8.79 51.69 -31.37
N ARG A 514 9.50 52.73 -30.91
CA ARG A 514 10.09 52.77 -29.57
C ARG A 514 9.01 52.80 -28.48
N ASP A 515 7.97 53.60 -28.66
CA ASP A 515 6.85 53.64 -27.71
C ASP A 515 6.15 52.28 -27.62
N GLN A 516 5.93 51.60 -28.76
CA GLN A 516 5.35 50.26 -28.79
C GLN A 516 6.21 49.21 -28.09
N LEU A 517 7.55 49.30 -28.25
CA LEU A 517 8.48 48.42 -27.54
C LEU A 517 8.40 48.63 -26.02
N GLN A 518 8.37 49.89 -25.57
CA GLN A 518 8.27 50.23 -24.16
C GLN A 518 6.94 49.78 -23.54
N GLU A 519 5.84 49.85 -24.29
CA GLU A 519 4.54 49.33 -23.87
C GLU A 519 4.56 47.80 -23.73
N ALA A 520 5.21 47.10 -24.67
CA ALA A 520 5.38 45.65 -24.61
C ALA A 520 6.24 45.21 -23.41
N GLU A 521 7.31 45.94 -23.11
CA GLU A 521 8.15 45.71 -21.92
C GLU A 521 7.36 45.91 -20.63
N SER A 522 6.61 47.01 -20.53
CA SER A 522 5.77 47.31 -19.36
C SER A 522 4.71 46.22 -19.13
N ARG A 523 4.16 45.66 -20.21
CA ARG A 523 3.19 44.56 -20.13
C ARG A 523 3.82 43.26 -19.66
N ARG A 524 5.04 42.95 -20.08
CA ARG A 524 5.80 41.80 -19.58
C ARG A 524 6.07 41.95 -18.08
N ASP A 525 6.53 43.11 -17.64
CA ASP A 525 6.86 43.38 -16.23
C ASP A 525 5.61 43.38 -15.33
N ALA A 526 4.43 43.69 -15.87
CA ALA A 526 3.17 43.56 -15.15
C ALA A 526 2.79 42.08 -14.97
N LEU A 527 2.95 41.27 -16.01
CA LEU A 527 2.68 39.83 -15.96
C LEU A 527 3.67 39.08 -15.06
N GLU A 528 4.95 39.46 -15.05
CA GLU A 528 5.98 38.91 -14.15
C GLU A 528 5.69 39.19 -12.67
N ARG A 529 4.91 40.24 -12.34
CA ARG A 529 4.51 40.56 -10.97
C ARG A 529 3.26 39.83 -10.51
N GLU A 530 2.50 39.24 -11.43
CA GLU A 530 1.28 38.46 -11.11
C GLU A 530 1.56 36.95 -10.94
N VAL A 531 2.73 36.48 -11.38
CA VAL A 531 3.29 35.13 -11.12
C VAL A 531 3.94 35.11 -9.76
#